data_AF-A0A397BJD1-F1
#
_entry.id   AF-A0A397BJD1-F1
#
_cell.length_a   1.000
_cell.length_b   1.000
_cell.length_c   1.000
_cell.angle_alpha   90.00
_cell.angle_beta   90.00
_cell.angle_gamma   90.00
#
_symmetry.space_group_name_H-M   'P 1'
#
loop_
_entity.id
_entity.type
_entity.pdbx_description
1 polymer ?
#
loop_
_entity_poly.entity_id
_entity_poly.type
_entity_poly.pdbx_seq_one_letter_code
_entity_poly.pdbx_strand_id
1 'polypeptide(L)'
;MKRVLSRRTKFTLAQHRHGDVLSFKFIQVLPVTGTLGAEVEGVDLTKPVPPPVVDEIHAAFLQYGVLFFRGQHGLTPHAHLAFARLFGSIQRHPIVQGMAGHPDILQIVKEPGTPTRFGEEWHSDHSFMHAPPLGS
;
A
#
# COMPACT_ATOMS: atom_id res chain seq x y z
N MET A 1 34.59 12.48 16.64
CA MET A 1 33.26 13.11 16.89
C MET A 1 32.90 13.99 15.70
N LYS A 2 32.06 13.52 14.78
CA LYS A 2 31.51 14.34 13.68
C LYS A 2 30.00 14.15 13.66
N ARG A 3 29.30 15.24 13.99
CA ARG A 3 27.85 15.32 14.19
C ARG A 3 27.21 15.56 12.83
N VAL A 4 26.51 14.56 12.29
CA VAL A 4 25.76 14.69 11.04
C VAL A 4 24.46 15.44 11.36
N LEU A 5 24.36 16.69 10.90
CA LEU A 5 23.16 17.50 11.00
C LEU A 5 22.10 16.99 10.03
N SER A 6 21.06 16.36 10.57
CA SER A 6 19.81 16.05 9.90
C SER A 6 19.15 17.35 9.42
N ARG A 7 19.25 17.66 8.12
CA ARG A 7 18.46 18.71 7.50
C ARG A 7 17.03 18.19 7.31
N ARG A 8 16.12 18.55 8.24
CA ARG A 8 14.69 18.45 8.01
C ARG A 8 14.30 19.56 7.03
N THR A 9 14.16 19.23 5.76
CA THR A 9 13.54 20.12 4.78
C THR A 9 12.07 20.27 5.15
N LYS A 10 11.67 21.46 5.58
CA LYS A 10 10.26 21.82 5.76
C LYS A 10 9.65 21.96 4.37
N PHE A 11 8.87 20.98 3.93
CA PHE A 11 7.94 21.16 2.83
C PHE A 11 6.70 21.87 3.39
N THR A 12 6.59 23.16 3.13
CA THR A 12 5.34 23.88 3.35
C THR A 12 4.43 23.54 2.17
N LEU A 13 3.56 22.53 2.32
CA LEU A 13 2.49 22.31 1.36
C LEU A 13 1.53 23.52 1.43
N ALA A 14 1.26 24.12 0.28
CA ALA A 14 0.19 25.09 0.14
C ALA A 14 -1.13 24.44 0.60
N GLN A 15 -1.87 25.15 1.45
CA GLN A 15 -3.17 24.70 1.95
C GLN A 15 -4.19 24.70 0.79
N HIS A 16 -4.39 23.56 0.14
CA HIS A 16 -5.58 23.34 -0.65
C HIS A 16 -6.76 23.12 0.31
N ARG A 17 -7.71 24.07 0.33
CA ARG A 17 -9.00 23.93 1.00
C ARG A 17 -10.08 23.58 -0.02
N HIS A 18 -10.56 22.33 -0.02
CA HIS A 18 -11.99 21.98 -0.09
C HIS A 18 -12.19 20.46 -0.12
N GLY A 19 -13.05 19.97 0.78
CA GLY A 19 -13.28 18.56 1.10
C GLY A 19 -12.99 18.35 2.59
N ASP A 20 -13.98 17.90 3.36
CA ASP A 20 -13.82 17.64 4.79
C ASP A 20 -12.54 16.84 5.03
N VAL A 21 -11.64 17.38 5.87
CA VAL A 21 -10.44 16.65 6.27
C VAL A 21 -10.93 15.44 7.06
N LEU A 22 -10.90 14.26 6.43
CA LEU A 22 -11.21 13.02 7.12
C LEU A 22 -10.36 12.95 8.39
N SER A 23 -11.05 12.86 9.52
CA SER A 23 -10.41 12.70 10.82
C SER A 23 -10.39 11.21 11.14
N PHE A 24 -9.18 10.70 11.36
CA PHE A 24 -8.93 9.32 11.76
C PHE A 24 -8.62 9.30 13.26
N LYS A 25 -9.27 8.39 13.99
CA LYS A 25 -9.19 8.26 15.45
C LYS A 25 -8.12 7.27 15.87
N PHE A 26 -7.90 6.20 15.10
CA PHE A 26 -7.02 5.09 15.47
C PHE A 26 -5.72 5.07 14.67
N ILE A 27 -5.71 5.61 13.44
CA ILE A 27 -4.52 5.75 12.61
C ILE A 27 -4.19 7.22 12.35
N GLN A 28 -2.94 7.48 11.97
CA GLN A 28 -2.55 8.76 11.39
C GLN A 28 -2.38 8.60 9.89
N VAL A 29 -2.90 9.55 9.13
CA VAL A 29 -2.84 9.55 7.66
C VAL A 29 -2.17 10.83 7.19
N LEU A 30 -1.03 10.68 6.52
CA LEU A 30 -0.15 11.76 6.11
C LEU A 30 -0.12 11.81 4.57
N PRO A 31 -0.84 12.76 3.93
CA PRO A 31 -0.85 12.86 2.47
C PRO A 31 0.57 13.08 1.91
N VAL A 32 0.90 12.32 0.86
CA VAL A 32 2.20 12.40 0.18
C VAL A 32 2.21 13.54 -0.84
N THR A 33 1.09 13.73 -1.54
CA THR A 33 0.90 14.80 -2.52
C THR A 33 -0.41 15.54 -2.27
N GLY A 34 -0.70 16.56 -3.09
CA GLY A 34 -2.00 17.24 -3.05
C GLY A 34 -3.16 16.46 -3.68
N THR A 35 -2.89 15.33 -4.34
CA THR A 35 -3.90 14.63 -5.17
C THR A 35 -4.06 13.15 -4.82
N LEU A 36 -2.96 12.43 -4.60
CA LEU A 36 -2.99 10.99 -4.32
C LEU A 36 -1.87 10.58 -3.36
N GLY A 37 -2.04 9.42 -2.75
CA GLY A 37 -1.05 8.82 -1.87
C GLY A 37 -1.09 9.35 -0.44
N ALA A 38 -1.08 8.45 0.54
CA ALA A 38 -0.87 8.80 1.94
C ALA A 38 -0.04 7.75 2.68
N GLU A 39 0.83 8.19 3.59
CA GLU A 39 1.47 7.29 4.56
C GLU A 39 0.53 7.07 5.75
N VAL A 40 0.41 5.81 6.17
CA VAL A 40 -0.43 5.41 7.31
C VAL A 40 0.47 4.95 8.46
N GLU A 41 0.29 5.58 9.61
CA GLU A 41 0.99 5.25 10.86
C GLU A 41 0.02 4.81 11.96
N GLY A 42 0.54 4.16 12.99
CA GLY A 42 -0.24 3.70 14.15
C GLY A 42 -0.81 2.29 14.02
N VAL A 43 -0.47 1.55 12.95
CA VAL A 43 -0.90 0.16 12.73
C VAL A 43 0.28 -0.77 12.46
N ASP A 44 0.23 -1.96 13.06
CA ASP A 44 1.18 -3.06 12.89
C ASP A 44 0.51 -4.21 12.13
N LEU A 45 0.84 -4.35 10.86
CA LEU A 45 0.27 -5.33 9.93
C LEU A 45 0.81 -6.74 10.15
N THR A 46 1.77 -6.93 11.07
CA THR A 46 2.22 -8.27 11.47
C THR A 46 1.23 -8.99 12.38
N LYS A 47 0.19 -8.29 12.84
CA LYS A 47 -0.84 -8.76 13.77
C LYS A 47 -2.24 -8.57 13.17
N PRO A 48 -3.27 -9.26 13.70
CA PRO A 48 -4.65 -8.99 13.32
C PRO A 48 -5.02 -7.52 13.54
N VAL A 49 -5.55 -6.88 12.49
CA VAL A 49 -5.97 -5.47 12.53
C VAL A 49 -7.37 -5.37 13.13
N PRO A 50 -7.59 -4.57 14.20
CA PRO A 50 -8.90 -4.41 14.81
C PRO A 50 -9.93 -3.82 13.84
N PRO A 51 -11.21 -4.23 13.88
CA PRO A 51 -12.23 -3.74 12.94
C PRO A 51 -12.32 -2.21 12.79
N PRO A 52 -12.28 -1.40 13.87
CA PRO A 52 -12.33 0.06 13.72
C PRO A 52 -11.13 0.65 12.96
N VAL A 53 -9.97 -0.02 13.00
CA VAL A 53 -8.79 0.38 12.24
C VAL A 53 -8.94 -0.03 10.77
N VAL A 54 -9.57 -1.17 10.49
CA VAL A 54 -9.87 -1.60 9.12
C VAL A 54 -10.78 -0.59 8.43
N ASP A 55 -11.83 -0.13 9.12
CA ASP A 55 -12.75 0.88 8.60
C ASP A 55 -12.03 2.19 8.24
N GLU A 56 -11.10 2.64 9.10
CA GLU A 56 -10.28 3.83 8.84
C GLU A 56 -9.30 3.63 7.68
N ILE A 57 -8.68 2.45 7.56
CA ILE A 57 -7.80 2.11 6.43
C ILE A 57 -8.61 2.11 5.12
N HIS A 58 -9.83 1.57 5.12
CA HIS A 58 -10.71 1.57 3.96
C HIS A 58 -11.12 3.00 3.55
N ALA A 59 -11.52 3.82 4.53
CA ALA A 59 -11.84 5.22 4.27
C ALA A 59 -10.64 6.00 3.71
N ALA A 60 -9.44 5.78 4.27
CA ALA A 60 -8.21 6.36 3.76
C ALA A 60 -7.89 5.89 2.34
N PHE A 61 -8.07 4.59 2.04
CA PHE A 61 -7.83 4.04 0.71
C PHE A 61 -8.74 4.69 -0.33
N LEU A 62 -10.03 4.84 -0.04
CA LEU A 62 -10.98 5.51 -0.93
C LEU A 62 -10.65 6.98 -1.16
N GLN A 63 -10.15 7.68 -0.14
CA GLN A 63 -9.80 9.09 -0.22
C GLN A 63 -8.48 9.36 -0.97
N TYR A 64 -7.46 8.53 -0.73
CA TYR A 64 -6.09 8.81 -1.17
C TYR A 64 -5.64 7.91 -2.33
N GLY A 65 -6.39 6.87 -2.67
CA GLY A 65 -6.13 5.94 -3.77
C GLY A 65 -4.97 4.96 -3.53
N VAL A 66 -3.87 5.42 -2.93
CA VAL A 66 -2.68 4.61 -2.61
C VAL A 66 -2.27 4.86 -1.17
N LEU A 67 -2.01 3.80 -0.41
CA LEU A 67 -1.56 3.88 0.98
C LEU A 67 -0.19 3.23 1.16
N PHE A 68 0.65 3.86 1.96
CA PHE A 68 1.98 3.36 2.31
C PHE A 68 2.05 3.04 3.80
N PHE A 69 2.42 1.80 4.13
CA PHE A 69 2.63 1.36 5.52
C PHE A 69 4.12 1.12 5.74
N ARG A 70 4.77 2.00 6.50
CA ARG A 70 6.21 1.89 6.78
C ARG A 70 6.48 1.07 8.03
N GLY A 71 7.71 0.57 8.17
CA GLY A 71 8.17 -0.08 9.39
C GLY A 71 7.55 -1.46 9.70
N GLN A 72 6.95 -2.12 8.70
CA GLN A 72 6.31 -3.44 8.85
C GLN A 72 7.34 -4.58 8.86
N HIS A 73 8.29 -4.51 9.80
CA HIS A 73 9.34 -5.50 9.95
C HIS A 73 8.76 -6.83 10.44
N GLY A 74 9.13 -7.93 9.79
CA GLY A 74 8.61 -9.26 10.15
C GLY A 74 7.23 -9.57 9.57
N LEU A 75 6.75 -8.80 8.59
CA LEU A 75 5.54 -9.14 7.85
C LEU A 75 5.72 -10.50 7.13
N THR A 76 5.05 -11.52 7.64
CA THR A 76 5.09 -12.86 7.06
C THR A 76 4.15 -12.97 5.85
N PRO A 77 4.35 -13.95 4.95
CA PRO A 77 3.41 -14.26 3.88
C PRO A 77 1.96 -14.44 4.37
N HIS A 78 1.78 -15.08 5.54
CA HIS A 78 0.47 -15.29 6.13
C HIS A 78 -0.16 -13.97 6.59
N ALA A 79 0.60 -13.11 7.29
CA ALA A 79 0.13 -11.80 7.72
C ALA A 79 -0.17 -10.88 6.52
N HIS A 80 0.64 -10.93 5.47
CA HIS A 80 0.40 -10.21 4.22
C HIS A 80 -0.93 -10.63 3.58
N LEU A 81 -1.20 -11.94 3.48
CA LEU A 81 -2.48 -12.44 2.96
C LEU A 81 -3.66 -12.08 3.88
N ALA A 82 -3.48 -12.13 5.20
CA ALA A 82 -4.51 -11.73 6.15
C ALA A 82 -4.88 -10.24 6.00
N PHE A 83 -3.88 -9.37 5.79
CA PHE A 83 -4.10 -7.95 5.52
C PHE A 83 -4.77 -7.73 4.16
N ALA A 84 -4.30 -8.38 3.10
CA ALA A 84 -4.91 -8.26 1.76
C ALA A 84 -6.40 -8.68 1.75
N ARG A 85 -6.77 -9.67 2.57
CA ARG A 85 -8.16 -10.13 2.72
C ARG A 85 -9.11 -9.12 3.35
N LEU A 86 -8.59 -8.06 3.97
CA LEU A 86 -9.41 -6.95 4.47
C LEU A 86 -10.07 -6.19 3.31
N PHE A 87 -9.39 -6.11 2.16
CA PHE A 87 -9.89 -5.42 0.96
C PHE A 87 -10.81 -6.29 0.08
N GLY A 88 -10.84 -7.61 0.31
CA GLY A 88 -11.71 -8.53 -0.43
C GLY A 88 -11.09 -9.92 -0.61
N SER A 89 -11.71 -10.72 -1.49
CA SER A 89 -11.18 -12.03 -1.85
C SER A 89 -9.88 -11.91 -2.64
N ILE A 90 -8.89 -12.75 -2.34
CA ILE A 90 -7.65 -12.80 -3.11
C ILE A 90 -7.92 -13.39 -4.50
N GLN A 91 -7.56 -12.63 -5.53
CA GLN A 91 -7.54 -13.11 -6.90
C GLN A 91 -6.15 -13.61 -7.25
N ARG A 92 -6.02 -14.90 -7.61
CA ARG A 92 -4.75 -15.42 -8.12
C ARG A 92 -4.42 -14.82 -9.47
N HIS A 93 -3.14 -14.54 -9.68
CA HIS A 93 -2.66 -14.03 -10.96
C HIS A 93 -2.91 -15.07 -12.06
N PRO A 94 -3.57 -14.72 -13.18
CA PRO A 94 -3.98 -15.68 -14.20
C PRO A 94 -2.83 -16.23 -15.05
N ILE A 95 -1.74 -15.46 -15.18
CA ILE A 95 -0.61 -15.77 -16.07
C ILE A 95 0.65 -16.20 -15.31
N VAL A 96 1.07 -15.42 -14.30
CA VAL A 96 2.29 -15.68 -13.52
C VAL A 96 2.01 -16.60 -12.32
N GLN A 97 2.89 -17.58 -12.12
CA GLN A 97 2.83 -18.49 -10.99
C GLN A 97 3.15 -17.77 -9.67
N GLY A 98 2.35 -18.06 -8.63
CA GLY A 98 2.61 -17.56 -7.29
C GLY A 98 3.82 -18.20 -6.59
N MET A 99 4.18 -17.62 -5.46
CA MET A 99 5.31 -18.02 -4.62
C MET A 99 5.19 -19.47 -4.14
N ALA A 100 6.32 -20.17 -4.05
CA ALA A 100 6.37 -21.50 -3.46
C ALA A 100 5.80 -21.51 -2.03
N GLY A 101 4.88 -22.43 -1.75
CA GLY A 101 4.17 -22.53 -0.47
C GLY A 101 3.08 -21.47 -0.25
N HIS A 102 3.00 -20.42 -1.09
CA HIS A 102 2.05 -19.32 -0.99
C HIS A 102 1.57 -18.89 -2.39
N PRO A 103 0.78 -19.74 -3.09
CA PRO A 103 0.40 -19.52 -4.49
C PRO A 103 -0.48 -18.28 -4.71
N ASP A 104 -1.04 -17.73 -3.64
CA ASP A 104 -1.83 -16.50 -3.63
C ASP A 104 -0.95 -15.23 -3.61
N ILE A 105 0.38 -15.36 -3.44
CA ILE A 105 1.33 -14.25 -3.42
C ILE A 105 2.17 -14.28 -4.68
N LEU A 106 2.21 -13.19 -5.41
CA LEU A 106 3.09 -13.02 -6.55
C LEU A 106 4.45 -12.45 -6.10
N GLN A 107 5.55 -13.03 -6.58
CA GLN A 107 6.89 -12.49 -6.38
C GLN A 107 7.28 -11.62 -7.58
N ILE A 108 7.46 -10.32 -7.34
CA ILE A 108 8.03 -9.41 -8.32
C ILE A 108 9.54 -9.32 -8.06
N VAL A 109 10.31 -10.18 -8.73
CA VAL A 109 11.77 -10.27 -8.61
C VAL A 109 12.43 -9.88 -9.91
N LYS A 110 13.46 -9.03 -9.83
CA LYS A 110 14.29 -8.64 -10.97
C LYS A 110 15.74 -9.02 -10.69
N GLU A 111 16.16 -10.15 -11.24
CA GLU A 111 17.54 -10.61 -11.12
C GLU A 111 18.49 -9.78 -12.01
N PRO A 112 19.75 -9.57 -11.60
CA PRO A 112 20.75 -8.91 -12.44
C PRO A 112 20.83 -9.52 -13.84
N GLY A 113 20.81 -8.68 -14.87
CA GLY A 113 20.89 -9.11 -16.27
C GLY A 113 19.57 -9.60 -16.89
N THR A 114 18.48 -9.68 -16.13
CA THR A 114 17.16 -10.04 -16.69
C THR A 114 16.63 -8.90 -17.58
N PRO A 115 16.29 -9.17 -18.85
CA PRO A 115 15.82 -8.13 -19.77
C PRO A 115 14.37 -7.69 -19.47
N THR A 116 13.57 -8.59 -18.89
CA THR A 116 12.16 -8.38 -18.58
C THR A 116 11.98 -7.33 -17.49
N ARG A 117 10.96 -6.50 -17.62
CA ARG A 117 10.60 -5.46 -16.66
C ARG A 117 9.09 -5.49 -16.48
N PHE A 118 8.66 -5.81 -15.27
CA PHE A 118 7.25 -5.94 -14.94
C PHE A 118 6.65 -4.54 -14.71
N GLY A 119 5.53 -4.23 -15.37
CA GLY A 119 4.81 -2.97 -15.16
C GLY A 119 5.53 -1.69 -15.60
N GLU A 120 6.31 -1.72 -16.69
CA GLU A 120 7.05 -0.52 -17.18
C GLU A 120 6.16 0.63 -17.62
N GLU A 121 5.04 0.31 -18.26
CA GLU A 121 4.14 1.29 -18.84
C GLU A 121 3.06 1.69 -17.83
N TRP A 122 2.47 2.87 -18.01
CA TRP A 122 1.29 3.25 -17.22
C TRP A 122 0.13 2.31 -17.54
N HIS A 123 -0.37 1.60 -16.53
CA HIS A 123 -1.43 0.62 -16.69
C HIS A 123 -2.25 0.50 -15.41
N SER A 124 -3.35 -0.26 -15.51
CA SER A 124 -4.02 -0.87 -14.37
C SER A 124 -4.05 -2.38 -14.59
N ASP A 125 -3.82 -3.12 -13.53
CA ASP A 125 -3.67 -4.58 -13.54
C ASP A 125 -4.90 -5.28 -14.11
N HIS A 126 -4.65 -6.19 -15.06
CA HIS A 126 -5.65 -7.08 -15.62
C HIS A 126 -6.94 -6.42 -16.11
N SER A 127 -6.85 -5.20 -16.65
CA SER A 127 -8.00 -4.46 -17.22
C SER A 127 -8.73 -5.20 -18.35
N PHE A 128 -8.12 -6.27 -18.91
CA PHE A 128 -8.74 -7.15 -19.89
C PHE A 128 -9.75 -8.16 -19.32
N MET A 129 -9.82 -8.35 -17.99
CA MET A 129 -10.77 -9.28 -17.37
C MET A 129 -12.17 -8.67 -17.23
N HIS A 130 -13.19 -9.52 -17.19
CA HIS A 130 -14.58 -9.08 -16.96
C HIS A 130 -14.75 -8.37 -15.60
N ALA A 131 -14.04 -8.84 -14.57
CA ALA A 131 -13.99 -8.23 -13.25
C ALA A 131 -12.51 -8.05 -12.86
N PRO A 132 -11.89 -6.91 -13.19
CA PRO A 132 -10.51 -6.62 -12.79
C PRO A 132 -10.35 -6.49 -11.27
N PRO A 133 -9.11 -6.57 -10.75
CA PRO A 133 -8.81 -6.30 -9.35
C PRO A 133 -9.27 -4.91 -8.90
N LEU A 134 -9.56 -4.76 -7.60
CA LEU A 134 -9.99 -3.50 -6.99
C LEU A 134 -8.93 -2.38 -7.13
N GLY A 135 -7.65 -2.74 -7.15
CA GLY A 135 -6.53 -1.81 -7.26
C GLY A 135 -5.33 -2.47 -7.92
N SER A 136 -4.35 -1.65 -8.30
CA SER A 136 -3.06 -2.03 -8.91
C SER A 136 -1.92 -1.61 -7.99
#